data_AF-A0A9P3C2A8-F1
#
_entry.id   AF-A0A9P3C2A8-F1
#
_cell.length_a   1.000
_cell.length_b   1.000
_cell.length_c   1.000
_cell.angle_alpha   90.00
_cell.angle_beta   90.00
_cell.angle_gamma   90.00
#
_symmetry.space_group_name_H-M   'P 1'
#
loop_
_entity.id
_entity.type
_entity.pdbx_description
1 polymer ?
#
loop_
_entity_poly.entity_id
_entity_poly.type
_entity_poly.pdbx_seq_one_letter_code
_entity_poly.pdbx_strand_id
1 'polypeptide(L)'
;MTSPPASASASIWSRKRDLFYLIFFIIHIPIVVLVDAVTFLPTALQTNFGLKTHADYLATYQDKLPEETAPWFCVFVFMELYYQVPLAIWAIVALIRDNPMVPVHLLVFGGHIFLTTLTCLVEMWSWEDRTFAQKRTLTMMYGPYFALGAFMALDMFFRLRGKLLGKKKLA
;
A
#
# COMPACT_ATOMS: atom_id res chain seq x y z
N MET A 1 -42.11 6.89 2.29
CA MET A 1 -41.13 6.47 1.26
C MET A 1 -40.17 5.49 1.92
N THR A 2 -40.37 4.20 1.70
CA THR A 2 -39.50 3.14 2.24
C THR A 2 -38.25 3.06 1.37
N SER A 3 -37.07 3.28 1.97
CA SER A 3 -35.79 3.05 1.32
C SER A 3 -35.77 1.66 0.67
N PRO A 4 -35.29 1.51 -0.58
CA PRO A 4 -35.17 0.18 -1.18
C PRO A 4 -34.28 -0.69 -0.27
N PRO A 5 -34.60 -1.98 -0.10
CA PRO A 5 -33.80 -2.87 0.71
C PRO A 5 -32.37 -2.85 0.18
N ALA A 6 -31.40 -2.63 1.08
CA ALA A 6 -29.98 -2.69 0.72
C ALA A 6 -29.73 -4.05 0.07
N SER A 7 -29.34 -4.06 -1.21
CA SER A 7 -28.95 -5.28 -1.90
C SER A 7 -27.90 -5.99 -1.06
N ALA A 8 -28.11 -7.28 -0.75
CA ALA A 8 -27.15 -8.04 0.04
C ALA A 8 -25.75 -7.91 -0.58
N SER A 9 -24.81 -7.37 0.20
CA SER A 9 -23.41 -7.21 -0.19
C SER A 9 -22.87 -8.53 -0.72
N ALA A 10 -22.25 -8.53 -1.90
CA ALA A 10 -21.64 -9.73 -2.45
C ALA A 10 -20.51 -10.20 -1.53
N SER A 11 -20.47 -11.51 -1.28
CA SER A 11 -19.42 -12.12 -0.46
C SER A 11 -18.03 -11.75 -0.98
N ILE A 12 -17.08 -11.52 -0.07
CA ILE A 12 -15.69 -11.20 -0.45
C ILE A 12 -15.06 -12.33 -1.28
N TRP A 13 -15.46 -13.58 -1.04
CA TRP A 13 -14.97 -14.76 -1.74
C TRP A 13 -15.35 -14.78 -3.22
N SER A 14 -16.46 -14.12 -3.61
CA SER A 14 -16.83 -13.98 -5.03
C SER A 14 -16.15 -12.79 -5.71
N ARG A 15 -15.63 -11.82 -4.94
CA ARG A 15 -14.97 -10.61 -5.44
C ARG A 15 -13.45 -10.77 -5.44
N LYS A 16 -12.93 -11.59 -6.37
CA LYS A 16 -11.51 -12.02 -6.42
C LYS A 16 -10.48 -10.87 -6.30
N ARG A 17 -10.71 -9.74 -6.98
CA ARG A 17 -9.82 -8.56 -6.90
C ARG A 17 -9.85 -7.92 -5.51
N ASP A 18 -11.04 -7.82 -4.90
CA ASP A 18 -11.22 -7.23 -3.58
C ASP A 18 -10.65 -8.15 -2.49
N LEU A 19 -10.76 -9.47 -2.66
CA LEU A 19 -10.10 -10.45 -1.80
C LEU A 19 -8.57 -10.32 -1.86
N PHE A 20 -8.01 -10.13 -3.07
CA PHE A 20 -6.59 -9.89 -3.23
C PHE A 20 -6.14 -8.59 -2.52
N TYR A 21 -6.89 -7.49 -2.67
CA TYR A 21 -6.60 -6.25 -1.93
C TYR A 21 -6.73 -6.42 -0.42
N LEU A 22 -7.72 -7.19 0.05
CA LEU A 22 -7.91 -7.48 1.47
C LEU A 22 -6.69 -8.21 2.05
N ILE A 23 -6.22 -9.26 1.39
CA ILE A 23 -5.03 -10.02 1.81
C ILE A 23 -3.81 -9.09 1.84
N PHE A 24 -3.65 -8.27 0.81
CA PHE A 24 -2.59 -7.28 0.76
C PHE A 24 -2.63 -6.34 1.98
N PHE A 25 -3.77 -5.70 2.28
CA PHE A 25 -3.85 -4.76 3.40
C PHE A 25 -3.58 -5.41 4.76
N ILE A 26 -3.98 -6.67 4.95
CA ILE A 26 -3.69 -7.44 6.18
C ILE A 26 -2.18 -7.65 6.34
N ILE A 27 -1.47 -7.95 5.25
CA ILE A 27 -0.02 -8.18 5.26
C ILE A 27 0.76 -6.85 5.30
N HIS A 28 0.23 -5.80 4.66
CA HIS A 28 0.89 -4.49 4.54
C HIS A 28 1.09 -3.82 5.89
N ILE A 29 0.08 -3.83 6.75
CA ILE A 29 0.13 -3.18 8.06
C ILE A 29 1.32 -3.65 8.92
N PRO A 30 1.52 -4.96 9.18
CA PRO A 30 2.65 -5.40 9.97
C PRO A 30 4.00 -5.13 9.29
N ILE A 31 4.08 -5.16 7.95
CA ILE A 31 5.32 -4.82 7.24
C ILE A 31 5.71 -3.37 7.49
N VAL A 32 4.79 -2.43 7.29
CA VAL A 32 5.05 -1.00 7.53
C VAL A 32 5.48 -0.76 8.98
N VAL A 33 4.79 -1.37 9.94
CA VAL A 33 5.06 -1.14 11.37
C VAL A 33 6.38 -1.77 11.84
N LEU A 34 6.74 -2.94 11.32
CA LEU A 34 7.90 -3.71 11.79
C LEU A 34 9.17 -3.48 10.98
N VAL A 35 9.04 -3.10 9.71
CA VAL A 35 10.16 -2.89 8.79
C VAL A 35 10.29 -1.40 8.51
N ASP A 36 9.33 -0.80 7.81
CA ASP A 36 9.55 0.53 7.21
C ASP A 36 9.63 1.65 8.26
N ALA A 37 8.77 1.60 9.27
CA ALA A 37 8.57 2.70 10.20
C ALA A 37 9.08 2.43 11.63
N VAL A 38 9.62 1.25 11.92
CA VAL A 38 9.92 0.84 13.31
C VAL A 38 10.83 1.83 14.04
N THR A 39 11.82 2.42 13.34
CA THR A 39 12.74 3.41 13.90
C THR A 39 12.11 4.78 14.14
N PHE A 40 10.98 5.06 13.47
CA PHE A 40 10.20 6.31 13.59
C PHE A 40 9.07 6.19 14.63
N LEU A 41 8.78 4.98 15.12
CA LEU A 41 7.78 4.79 16.17
C LEU A 41 8.28 5.32 17.52
N PRO A 42 7.38 5.78 18.41
CA PRO A 42 7.72 6.04 19.80
C PRO A 42 8.42 4.83 20.44
N THR A 43 9.40 5.05 21.32
CA THR A 43 10.18 3.97 21.95
C THR A 43 9.32 2.90 22.62
N ALA A 44 8.15 3.25 23.16
CA ALA A 44 7.20 2.30 23.74
C ALA A 44 6.65 1.28 22.73
N LEU A 45 6.67 1.57 21.43
CA LEU A 45 6.21 0.70 20.35
C LEU A 45 7.37 0.02 19.60
N GLN A 46 8.62 0.40 19.88
CA GLN A 46 9.80 -0.24 19.32
C GLN A 46 10.09 -1.56 20.02
N THR A 47 9.44 -2.62 19.56
CA THR A 47 9.68 -3.96 20.11
C THR A 47 11.04 -4.51 19.69
N ASN A 48 11.67 -5.33 20.54
CA ASN A 48 12.92 -6.04 20.19
C ASN A 48 12.76 -6.88 18.92
N PHE A 49 11.58 -7.46 18.72
CA PHE A 49 11.27 -8.21 17.50
C PHE A 49 11.34 -7.31 16.27
N GLY A 50 10.63 -6.17 16.27
CA GLY A 50 10.65 -5.23 15.15
C GLY A 50 12.04 -4.67 14.86
N LEU A 51 12.79 -4.25 15.89
CA LEU A 51 14.16 -3.76 15.73
C LEU A 51 15.09 -4.82 15.14
N LYS A 52 14.97 -6.08 15.59
CA LYS A 52 15.73 -7.19 15.03
C LYS A 52 15.34 -7.46 13.59
N THR A 53 14.04 -7.48 13.27
CA THR A 53 13.55 -7.68 11.90
C THR A 53 14.06 -6.60 10.95
N HIS A 54 14.05 -5.34 11.37
CA HIS A 54 14.60 -4.24 10.58
C HIS A 54 16.13 -4.35 10.41
N ALA A 55 16.87 -4.76 11.45
CA ALA A 55 18.30 -5.00 11.33
C ALA A 55 18.62 -6.18 10.37
N ASP A 56 17.89 -7.28 10.48
CA ASP A 56 18.01 -8.44 9.58
C ASP A 56 17.67 -8.06 8.13
N TYR A 57 16.67 -7.19 7.94
CA TYR A 57 16.30 -6.60 6.66
C TYR A 57 17.47 -5.82 6.03
N LEU A 58 18.02 -4.85 6.75
CA LEU A 58 19.14 -4.04 6.26
C LEU A 58 20.37 -4.90 5.96
N ALA A 59 20.67 -5.87 6.82
CA ALA A 59 21.78 -6.80 6.61
C ALA A 59 21.60 -7.62 5.32
N THR A 60 20.38 -8.08 5.04
CA THR A 60 20.06 -8.92 3.87
C THR A 60 20.03 -8.12 2.57
N TYR A 61 19.37 -6.96 2.57
CA TYR A 61 19.04 -6.23 1.35
C TYR A 61 19.98 -5.07 1.05
N GLN A 62 20.74 -4.59 2.04
CA GLN A 62 21.65 -3.44 1.92
C GLN A 62 20.94 -2.20 1.34
N ASP A 63 19.68 -2.01 1.78
CA ASP A 63 18.82 -0.91 1.37
C ASP A 63 19.27 0.39 2.04
N LYS A 64 19.66 1.37 1.23
CA LYS A 64 20.16 2.65 1.72
C LYS A 64 19.05 3.61 2.12
N LEU A 65 17.81 3.39 1.65
CA LEU A 65 16.71 4.33 1.87
C LEU A 65 16.45 4.55 3.38
N PRO A 66 16.32 3.48 4.19
CA PRO A 66 16.14 3.63 5.63
C PRO A 66 17.45 3.92 6.36
N GLU A 67 18.61 3.55 5.78
CA GLU A 67 19.94 3.69 6.40
C GLU A 67 20.43 5.14 6.37
N GLU A 68 20.36 5.81 5.21
CA GLU A 68 20.87 7.16 5.03
C GLU A 68 19.86 8.24 5.48
N THR A 69 18.60 7.87 5.72
CA THR A 69 17.53 8.74 6.26
C THR A 69 17.39 10.07 5.51
N ALA A 70 17.36 10.04 4.19
CA ALA A 70 17.14 11.25 3.40
C ALA A 70 15.83 11.95 3.84
N PRO A 71 15.78 13.29 3.98
CA PRO A 71 14.60 13.99 4.48
C PRO A 71 13.32 13.72 3.68
N TRP A 72 13.44 13.53 2.36
CA TRP A 72 12.31 13.18 1.51
C TRP A 72 11.77 11.77 1.80
N PHE A 73 12.63 10.82 2.16
CA PHE A 73 12.23 9.46 2.51
C PHE A 73 11.48 9.42 3.84
N CYS A 74 11.93 10.25 4.81
CA CYS A 74 11.20 10.43 6.07
C CYS A 74 9.75 10.87 5.84
N VAL A 75 9.50 11.73 4.84
CA VAL A 75 8.14 12.13 4.47
C VAL A 75 7.32 10.92 4.01
N PHE A 76 7.89 10.00 3.24
CA PHE A 76 7.19 8.78 2.81
C PHE A 76 6.87 7.86 3.99
N VAL A 77 7.81 7.66 4.92
CA VAL A 77 7.55 6.88 6.14
C VAL A 77 6.43 7.52 6.98
N PHE A 78 6.40 8.86 7.09
CA PHE A 78 5.29 9.53 7.77
C PHE A 78 3.96 9.39 7.02
N MET A 79 3.97 9.43 5.68
CA MET A 79 2.77 9.16 4.89
C MET A 79 2.31 7.70 5.04
N GLU A 80 3.23 6.75 5.21
CA GLU A 80 2.90 5.36 5.55
C GLU A 80 2.19 5.27 6.89
N LEU A 81 2.77 5.87 7.94
CA LEU A 81 2.22 5.85 9.29
C LEU A 81 0.87 6.58 9.42
N TYR A 82 0.75 7.78 8.84
CA TYR A 82 -0.39 8.66 9.08
C TYR A 82 -1.49 8.58 8.02
N TYR A 83 -1.18 8.06 6.84
CA TYR A 83 -2.16 7.89 5.77
C TYR A 83 -2.34 6.43 5.37
N GLN A 84 -1.27 5.70 5.03
CA GLN A 84 -1.42 4.34 4.50
C GLN A 84 -1.95 3.36 5.55
N VAL A 85 -1.40 3.34 6.77
CA VAL A 85 -1.82 2.42 7.83
C VAL A 85 -3.27 2.66 8.27
N PRO A 86 -3.70 3.91 8.59
CA PRO A 86 -5.09 4.16 8.93
C PRO A 86 -6.06 3.77 7.80
N LEU A 87 -5.69 4.05 6.55
CA LEU A 87 -6.51 3.67 5.41
C LEU A 87 -6.55 2.17 5.21
N ALA A 88 -5.45 1.45 5.42
CA ALA A 88 -5.39 -0.01 5.32
C ALA A 88 -6.34 -0.67 6.33
N ILE A 89 -6.35 -0.19 7.58
CA ILE A 89 -7.27 -0.65 8.63
C ILE A 89 -8.73 -0.43 8.20
N TRP A 90 -9.04 0.77 7.69
CA TRP A 90 -10.36 1.06 7.14
C TRP A 90 -10.71 0.16 5.96
N ALA A 91 -9.77 -0.05 5.03
CA ALA A 91 -9.95 -0.80 3.80
C ALA A 91 -10.29 -2.26 4.06
N ILE A 92 -9.69 -2.88 5.08
CA ILE A 92 -10.01 -4.25 5.51
C ILE A 92 -11.51 -4.38 5.79
N VAL A 93 -12.05 -3.50 6.63
CA VAL A 93 -13.49 -3.52 6.99
C VAL A 93 -14.36 -3.14 5.80
N ALA A 94 -13.95 -2.12 5.04
CA ALA A 94 -14.68 -1.61 3.89
C ALA A 94 -14.80 -2.65 2.77
N LEU A 95 -13.73 -3.40 2.49
CA LEU A 95 -13.72 -4.48 1.50
C LEU A 95 -14.64 -5.62 1.93
N ILE A 96 -14.58 -6.06 3.20
CA ILE A 96 -15.47 -7.11 3.73
C ILE A 96 -16.94 -6.72 3.58
N ARG A 97 -17.27 -5.45 3.83
CA ARG A 97 -18.63 -4.90 3.77
C ARG A 97 -19.09 -4.42 2.39
N ASP A 98 -18.26 -4.60 1.35
CA ASP A 98 -18.52 -4.10 -0.02
C ASP A 98 -18.90 -2.61 -0.04
N ASN A 99 -18.15 -1.80 0.73
CA ASN A 99 -18.47 -0.39 0.91
C ASN A 99 -18.36 0.38 -0.43
N PRO A 100 -19.36 1.18 -0.82
CA PRO A 100 -19.37 1.87 -2.10
C PRO A 100 -18.24 2.90 -2.28
N MET A 101 -17.60 3.34 -1.19
CA MET A 101 -16.46 4.28 -1.18
C MET A 101 -15.11 3.61 -1.39
N VAL A 102 -15.01 2.27 -1.40
CA VAL A 102 -13.77 1.54 -1.69
C VAL A 102 -13.06 2.08 -2.93
N PRO A 103 -13.73 2.29 -4.09
CA PRO A 103 -13.07 2.82 -5.27
C PRO A 103 -12.48 4.22 -5.13
N VAL A 104 -13.08 5.08 -4.29
CA VAL A 104 -12.55 6.43 -4.08
C VAL A 104 -11.23 6.36 -3.31
N HIS A 105 -11.24 5.64 -2.20
CA HIS A 105 -10.09 5.56 -1.30
C HIS A 105 -8.94 4.74 -1.88
N LEU A 106 -9.23 3.57 -2.46
CA LEU A 106 -8.19 2.71 -3.04
C LEU A 106 -7.56 3.33 -4.30
N LEU A 107 -8.25 4.25 -4.99
CA LEU A 107 -7.64 4.99 -6.10
C LEU A 107 -6.50 5.88 -5.59
N VAL A 108 -6.77 6.68 -4.54
CA VAL A 108 -5.77 7.58 -3.95
C VAL A 108 -4.64 6.76 -3.33
N PHE A 109 -4.97 5.67 -2.62
CA PHE A 109 -3.99 4.76 -2.04
C PHE A 109 -3.08 4.11 -3.09
N GLY A 110 -3.67 3.50 -4.12
CA GLY A 110 -2.92 2.81 -5.16
C GLY A 110 -1.98 3.76 -5.92
N GLY A 111 -2.46 4.96 -6.24
CA GLY A 111 -1.64 6.00 -6.86
C GLY A 111 -0.51 6.48 -5.95
N HIS A 112 -0.78 6.61 -4.65
CA HIS A 112 0.23 7.01 -3.66
C HIS A 112 1.32 5.94 -3.48
N ILE A 113 0.96 4.66 -3.31
CA ILE A 113 1.95 3.56 -3.26
C ILE A 113 2.75 3.49 -4.55
N PHE A 114 2.09 3.62 -5.71
CA PHE A 114 2.77 3.61 -7.00
C PHE A 114 3.84 4.68 -7.08
N LEU A 115 3.51 5.94 -6.74
CA LEU A 115 4.45 7.05 -6.84
C LEU A 115 5.61 6.93 -5.85
N THR A 116 5.33 6.67 -4.58
CA THR A 116 6.38 6.51 -3.55
C THR A 116 7.31 5.36 -3.89
N THR A 117 6.77 4.21 -4.28
CA THR A 117 7.56 3.04 -4.69
C THR A 117 8.37 3.32 -5.95
N LEU A 118 7.79 4.01 -6.94
CA LEU A 118 8.52 4.40 -8.15
C LEU A 118 9.70 5.33 -7.83
N THR A 119 9.50 6.32 -6.94
CA THR A 119 10.57 7.20 -6.48
C THR A 119 11.69 6.40 -5.80
N CYS A 120 11.36 5.48 -4.91
CA CYS A 120 12.33 4.59 -4.27
C CYS A 120 13.09 3.73 -5.28
N LEU A 121 12.40 3.17 -6.29
CA LEU A 121 13.03 2.39 -7.35
C LEU A 121 13.99 3.25 -8.18
N VAL A 122 13.59 4.46 -8.58
CA VAL A 122 14.45 5.38 -9.35
C VAL A 122 15.70 5.73 -8.57
N GLU A 123 15.56 6.09 -7.29
CA GLU A 123 16.68 6.39 -6.40
C GLU A 123 17.62 5.18 -6.28
N MET A 124 17.08 4.00 -5.96
CA MET A 124 17.83 2.76 -5.82
C MET A 124 18.65 2.40 -7.08
N TRP A 125 18.05 2.61 -8.26
CA TRP A 125 18.74 2.33 -9.52
C TRP A 125 19.85 3.34 -9.83
N SER A 126 19.82 4.54 -9.23
CA SER A 126 20.87 5.55 -9.36
C SER A 126 22.12 5.26 -8.52
N TRP A 127 22.06 4.39 -7.51
CA TRP A 127 23.18 4.10 -6.62
C TRP A 127 24.39 3.50 -7.34
N GLU A 128 25.55 4.14 -7.26
CA GLU A 128 26.77 3.64 -7.92
C GLU A 128 27.49 2.56 -7.08
N ASP A 129 27.22 2.52 -5.77
CA ASP A 129 27.87 1.64 -4.79
C ASP A 129 27.17 0.28 -4.59
N ARG A 130 26.22 -0.07 -5.47
CA ARG A 130 25.50 -1.36 -5.43
C ARG A 130 25.60 -2.08 -6.76
N THR A 131 25.88 -3.38 -6.67
CA THR A 131 25.92 -4.26 -7.84
C THR A 131 24.54 -4.41 -8.47
N PHE A 132 24.51 -4.74 -9.76
CA PHE A 132 23.26 -5.06 -10.46
C PHE A 132 22.45 -6.17 -9.75
N ALA A 133 23.14 -7.18 -9.20
CA ALA A 133 22.49 -8.27 -8.49
C ALA A 133 21.76 -7.78 -7.22
N GLN A 134 22.38 -6.90 -6.43
CA GLN A 134 21.76 -6.30 -5.24
C GLN A 134 20.53 -5.46 -5.62
N LYS A 135 20.66 -4.59 -6.62
CA LYS A 135 19.54 -3.78 -7.13
C LYS A 135 18.39 -4.64 -7.65
N ARG A 136 18.69 -5.74 -8.35
CA ARG A 136 17.68 -6.69 -8.83
C ARG A 136 16.95 -7.37 -7.67
N THR A 137 17.66 -7.81 -6.64
CA THR A 137 17.06 -8.43 -5.46
C THR A 137 16.10 -7.48 -4.75
N LEU A 138 16.51 -6.22 -4.53
CA LEU A 138 15.63 -5.19 -3.99
C LEU A 138 14.44 -4.90 -4.92
N THR A 139 14.67 -4.82 -6.23
CA THR A 139 13.59 -4.64 -7.22
C THR A 139 12.56 -5.77 -7.15
N MET A 140 12.97 -7.01 -6.87
CA MET A 140 12.03 -8.14 -6.71
C MET A 140 11.16 -8.00 -5.45
N MET A 141 11.59 -7.22 -4.47
CA MET A 141 10.84 -6.93 -3.25
C MET A 141 9.93 -5.71 -3.40
N TYR A 142 10.44 -4.61 -3.97
CA TYR A 142 9.67 -3.36 -4.22
C TYR A 142 8.74 -3.47 -5.45
N GLY A 143 9.10 -4.30 -6.43
CA GLY A 143 8.37 -4.44 -7.70
C GLY A 143 6.91 -4.88 -7.55
N PRO A 144 6.57 -5.86 -6.68
CA PRO A 144 5.20 -6.17 -6.32
C PRO A 144 4.41 -4.94 -5.80
N TYR A 145 5.06 -4.15 -4.93
CA TYR A 145 4.75 -2.75 -4.55
C TYR A 145 4.16 -1.92 -5.68
N PHE A 146 5.06 -1.65 -6.60
CA PHE A 146 4.86 -0.81 -7.76
C PHE A 146 3.72 -1.33 -8.65
N ALA A 147 3.76 -2.61 -9.00
CA ALA A 147 2.79 -3.24 -9.88
C ALA A 147 1.37 -3.24 -9.26
N LEU A 148 1.28 -3.55 -7.96
CA LEU A 148 0.03 -3.55 -7.23
C LEU A 148 -0.58 -2.14 -7.16
N GLY A 149 0.22 -1.12 -6.83
CA GLY A 149 -0.24 0.26 -6.76
C GLY A 149 -0.86 0.72 -8.09
N ALA A 150 -0.15 0.47 -9.20
CA ALA A 150 -0.64 0.78 -10.54
C ALA A 150 -1.94 0.03 -10.87
N PHE A 151 -1.96 -1.29 -10.62
CA PHE A 151 -3.13 -2.12 -10.89
C PHE A 151 -4.35 -1.68 -10.09
N MET A 152 -4.18 -1.43 -8.78
CA MET A 152 -5.24 -0.98 -7.89
C MET A 152 -5.79 0.37 -8.34
N ALA A 153 -4.91 1.34 -8.65
CA ALA A 153 -5.33 2.66 -9.12
C ALA A 153 -6.17 2.56 -10.42
N LEU A 154 -5.68 1.80 -11.40
CA LEU A 154 -6.40 1.60 -12.66
C LEU A 154 -7.75 0.90 -12.46
N ASP A 155 -7.79 -0.17 -11.66
CA ASP A 155 -9.04 -0.87 -11.35
C ASP A 155 -10.06 0.08 -10.71
N MET A 156 -9.64 0.85 -9.70
CA MET A 156 -10.54 1.79 -9.03
C MET A 156 -11.01 2.92 -9.95
N PHE A 157 -10.13 3.44 -10.81
CA PHE A 157 -10.49 4.43 -11.83
C PHE A 157 -11.60 3.89 -12.76
N PHE A 158 -11.46 2.67 -13.27
CA PHE A 158 -12.47 2.09 -14.16
C PHE A 158 -13.80 1.82 -13.43
N ARG A 159 -13.77 1.37 -12.17
CA ARG A 159 -14.98 1.21 -11.35
C ARG A 159 -15.71 2.54 -11.13
N LEU A 160 -14.98 3.60 -10.79
CA LEU A 160 -15.54 4.95 -10.61
C LEU A 160 -16.11 5.49 -11.92
N ARG A 161 -15.34 5.39 -13.01
CA ARG A 161 -15.78 5.81 -14.35
C ARG A 161 -17.07 5.11 -14.75
N GLY A 162 -17.17 3.79 -14.53
CA GLY A 162 -18.39 3.02 -14.82
C GLY A 162 -19.60 3.52 -14.03
N LYS A 163 -19.43 3.83 -12.74
CA LYS A 163 -20.50 4.39 -11.90
C LYS A 163 -20.92 5.80 -12.32
N LEU A 164 -19.97 6.65 -12.71
CA LEU A 164 -20.25 8.04 -13.10
C LEU A 164 -20.88 8.13 -14.50
N LEU A 165 -20.36 7.39 -15.48
CA LEU A 165 -20.88 7.40 -16.85
C LEU A 165 -22.14 6.55 -17.00
N GLY A 166 -22.30 5.48 -16.23
CA GLY A 166 -23.51 4.65 -16.23
C GLY A 166 -24.76 5.40 -15.75
N LYS A 167 -24.60 6.38 -14.85
CA LYS A 167 -25.71 7.23 -14.38
C LYS A 167 -26.28 8.17 -15.45
N LYS A 168 -25.52 8.48 -16.52
CA LYS A 168 -25.99 9.38 -17.59
C LYS A 168 -27.05 8.78 -18.51
N LYS A 169 -27.31 7.46 -18.47
CA LYS A 169 -28.30 6.80 -19.36
C LYS A 169 -29.76 6.86 -18.86
N LEU A 170 -30.04 7.52 -17.74
CA LEU A 170 -31.37 7.56 -17.10
C LEU A 170 -31.89 9.00 -16.86
N ALA A 171 -31.38 9.98 -17.60
CA ALA A 171 -31.87 11.37 -17.56
C ALA A 171 -32.54 11.73 -18.89
#